data_AF-A0A9W6B6K0-F1
#
_entry.id   AF-A0A9W6B6K0-F1
#
_cell.length_a   1.000
_cell.length_b   1.000
_cell.length_c   1.000
_cell.angle_alpha   90.00
_cell.angle_beta   90.00
_cell.angle_gamma   90.00
#
_symmetry.space_group_name_H-M   'P 1'
#
loop_
_entity.id
_entity.type
_entity.pdbx_description
1 polymer ?
#
loop_
_entity_poly.entity_id
_entity_poly.type
_entity_poly.pdbx_seq_one_letter_code
_entity_poly.pdbx_strand_id
1 'polypeptide(L)'
;MVTEKEAIDRAVSYLEEIGSNYIKDSITIHFNSIEDHDNTVPIGKYEGENFDVYAVGYDIPWAPDVIVYFLYVRADTGELLYIITPTNYIEIE
;
A
#
# COMPACT_ATOMS: atom_id res chain seq x y z
N MET A 1 8.59 4.39 14.26
CA MET A 1 8.00 3.41 13.34
C MET A 1 6.61 3.08 13.84
N VAL A 2 5.62 3.13 12.98
CA VAL A 2 4.26 2.67 13.26
C VAL A 2 4.24 1.15 13.29
N THR A 3 3.28 0.57 13.99
CA THR A 3 3.07 -0.88 14.03
C THR A 3 2.41 -1.38 12.75
N GLU A 4 2.54 -2.68 12.47
CA GLU A 4 1.80 -3.35 11.39
C GLU A 4 0.29 -3.11 11.49
N LYS A 5 -0.24 -3.13 12.71
CA LYS A 5 -1.66 -2.85 12.95
C LYS A 5 -2.03 -1.42 12.55
N GLU A 6 -1.23 -0.43 12.93
CA GLU A 6 -1.48 0.97 12.55
C GLU A 6 -1.36 1.19 11.03
N ALA A 7 -0.47 0.45 10.35
CA ALA A 7 -0.37 0.50 8.89
C ALA A 7 -1.62 -0.09 8.22
N ILE A 8 -2.10 -1.25 8.70
CA ILE A 8 -3.34 -1.87 8.23
C ILE A 8 -4.54 -0.95 8.47
N ASP A 9 -4.68 -0.40 9.68
CA ASP A 9 -5.83 0.43 10.04
C ASP A 9 -5.88 1.69 9.15
N ARG A 10 -4.73 2.29 8.81
CA ARG A 10 -4.68 3.43 7.88
C ARG A 10 -5.03 3.03 6.44
N ALA A 11 -4.48 1.92 5.95
CA ALA A 11 -4.77 1.43 4.61
C ALA A 11 -6.27 1.10 4.45
N VAL A 12 -6.84 0.37 5.41
CA VAL A 12 -8.28 0.06 5.45
C VAL A 12 -9.13 1.32 5.49
N SER A 13 -8.77 2.29 6.34
CA SER A 13 -9.51 3.56 6.44
C SER A 13 -9.54 4.30 5.10
N TYR A 14 -8.40 4.37 4.40
CA TYR A 14 -8.32 5.00 3.09
C TYR A 14 -9.12 4.23 2.02
N LEU A 15 -9.01 2.90 1.98
CA LEU A 15 -9.77 2.08 1.04
C LEU A 15 -11.29 2.21 1.24
N GLU A 16 -11.74 2.30 2.49
CA GLU A 16 -13.14 2.57 2.84
C GLU A 16 -13.56 4.00 2.44
N GLU A 17 -12.68 5.00 2.62
CA GLU A 17 -12.92 6.40 2.23
C GLU A 17 -13.13 6.56 0.72
N ILE A 18 -12.28 5.94 -0.10
CA ILE A 18 -12.40 6.01 -1.57
C ILE A 18 -13.49 5.08 -2.14
N GLY A 19 -14.19 4.32 -1.28
CA GLY A 19 -15.22 3.37 -1.70
C GLY A 19 -14.66 2.20 -2.52
N SER A 20 -13.44 1.76 -2.22
CA SER A 20 -12.81 0.62 -2.91
C SER A 20 -13.58 -0.67 -2.67
N ASN A 21 -13.79 -1.47 -3.71
CA ASN A 21 -14.49 -2.75 -3.63
C ASN A 21 -13.51 -3.91 -3.33
N TYR A 22 -12.66 -3.75 -2.33
CA TYR A 22 -11.68 -4.79 -1.96
C TYR A 22 -12.30 -5.91 -1.10
N ILE A 23 -11.67 -7.08 -1.13
CA ILE A 23 -12.06 -8.23 -0.30
C ILE A 23 -11.48 -8.03 1.10
N LYS A 24 -12.34 -7.73 2.08
CA LYS A 24 -11.90 -7.35 3.44
C LYS A 24 -11.02 -8.39 4.13
N ASP A 25 -11.30 -9.68 3.92
CA ASP A 25 -10.58 -10.79 4.55
C ASP A 25 -9.27 -11.16 3.83
N SER A 26 -8.90 -10.45 2.74
CA SER A 26 -7.68 -10.73 1.97
C SER A 26 -6.49 -9.84 2.36
N ILE A 27 -6.64 -9.00 3.37
CA ILE A 27 -5.59 -8.05 3.78
C ILE A 27 -4.36 -8.83 4.25
N THR A 28 -3.22 -8.53 3.64
CA THR A 28 -1.90 -9.02 4.03
C THR A 28 -0.95 -7.85 4.28
N ILE A 29 0.10 -8.07 5.05
CA ILE A 29 1.11 -7.05 5.31
C ILE A 29 2.50 -7.67 5.26
N HIS A 30 3.44 -6.93 4.69
CA HIS A 30 4.86 -7.24 4.71
C HIS A 30 5.66 -5.97 4.99
N PHE A 31 6.73 -6.09 5.76
CA PHE A 31 7.66 -4.99 5.99
C PHE A 31 8.83 -5.09 5.00
N ASN A 32 9.04 -4.04 4.20
CA ASN A 32 10.20 -3.91 3.32
C ASN A 32 11.15 -2.88 3.92
N SER A 33 12.35 -3.32 4.29
CA SER A 33 13.41 -2.40 4.68
C SER A 33 14.14 -1.82 3.46
N ILE A 34 14.56 -0.55 3.55
CA ILE A 34 15.43 0.11 2.55
C ILE A 34 16.79 -0.56 2.40
N GLU A 35 17.24 -1.30 3.42
CA GLU A 35 18.53 -2.00 3.33
C GLU A 35 18.44 -3.24 2.44
N ASP A 36 17.25 -3.83 2.34
CA ASP A 36 17.02 -5.11 1.65
C ASP A 36 16.32 -4.94 0.29
N HIS A 37 15.58 -3.85 0.07
CA HIS A 37 14.73 -3.64 -1.10
C HIS A 37 14.88 -2.22 -1.66
N ASP A 38 14.87 -2.10 -2.99
CA ASP A 38 14.72 -0.81 -3.67
C ASP A 38 13.25 -0.38 -3.60
N ASN A 39 12.93 0.41 -2.58
CA ASN A 39 11.59 0.95 -2.32
C ASN A 39 11.45 2.38 -2.85
N THR A 40 12.12 2.71 -3.96
CA THR A 40 12.09 4.07 -4.51
C THR A 40 10.65 4.43 -4.87
N VAL A 41 10.15 5.53 -4.32
CA VAL A 41 8.79 6.00 -4.56
C VAL A 41 8.67 6.41 -6.04
N PRO A 42 7.78 5.76 -6.81
CA PRO A 42 7.75 5.93 -8.26
C PRO A 42 6.95 7.16 -8.71
N ILE A 43 6.07 7.70 -7.86
CA ILE A 43 5.15 8.80 -8.19
C ILE A 43 4.81 9.66 -6.97
N GLY A 44 4.40 10.90 -7.24
CA GLY A 44 3.79 11.82 -6.29
C GLY A 44 4.79 12.63 -5.46
N LYS A 45 4.32 13.13 -4.30
CA LYS A 45 5.06 14.06 -3.43
C LYS A 45 6.51 13.66 -3.09
N TYR A 46 6.77 12.36 -2.99
CA TYR A 46 8.05 11.80 -2.59
C TYR A 46 8.79 11.09 -3.72
N GLU A 47 8.45 11.35 -4.98
CA GLU A 47 9.07 10.70 -6.14
C GLU A 47 10.61 10.72 -6.07
N GLY A 48 11.22 9.54 -6.22
CA GLY A 48 12.67 9.36 -6.17
C GLY A 48 13.26 9.18 -4.77
N GLU A 49 12.47 9.32 -3.71
CA GLU A 49 12.90 9.06 -2.34
C GLU A 49 12.72 7.58 -1.94
N ASN A 50 13.45 7.15 -0.91
CA ASN A 50 13.45 5.78 -0.41
C ASN A 50 13.05 5.74 1.07
N PHE A 51 12.16 4.83 1.44
CA PHE A 51 11.68 4.67 2.82
C PHE A 51 11.53 3.22 3.21
N ASP A 52 11.64 2.93 4.51
CA ASP A 52 11.15 1.69 5.07
C ASP A 52 9.62 1.73 4.95
N VAL A 53 9.02 0.66 4.45
CA VAL A 53 7.59 0.65 4.13
C VAL A 53 6.91 -0.62 4.62
N TYR A 54 5.64 -0.47 4.99
CA TYR A 54 4.70 -1.58 5.07
C TYR A 54 3.95 -1.67 3.75
N ALA A 55 4.11 -2.78 3.04
CA ALA A 55 3.33 -3.13 1.87
C ALA A 55 2.05 -3.85 2.32
N VAL A 56 0.92 -3.16 2.26
CA VAL A 56 -0.40 -3.72 2.63
C VAL A 56 -1.07 -4.26 1.36
N GLY A 57 -1.07 -5.59 1.21
CA GLY A 57 -1.70 -6.28 0.08
C GLY A 57 -3.21 -6.45 0.29
N TYR A 58 -4.00 -6.24 -0.76
CA TYR A 58 -5.44 -6.46 -0.76
C TYR A 58 -5.93 -6.90 -2.14
N ASP A 59 -7.06 -7.61 -2.16
CA ASP A 59 -7.58 -8.22 -3.37
C ASP A 59 -8.78 -7.42 -3.90
N ILE A 60 -8.83 -7.22 -5.21
CA ILE A 60 -9.96 -6.63 -5.93
C ILE A 60 -10.65 -7.71 -6.77
N PRO A 61 -11.98 -7.90 -6.66
CA PRO A 61 -12.74 -8.77 -7.53
C PRO A 61 -12.69 -8.27 -8.98
N TRP A 62 -12.26 -9.13 -9.91
CA TRP A 62 -12.17 -8.83 -11.34
C TRP A 62 -12.59 -10.03 -12.18
N ALA A 63 -13.91 -10.27 -12.28
CA ALA A 63 -14.45 -11.54 -12.79
C ALA A 63 -13.86 -11.96 -14.16
N PRO A 64 -13.41 -13.22 -14.31
CA PRO A 64 -13.54 -14.34 -13.36
C PRO A 64 -12.44 -14.41 -12.27
N ASP A 65 -11.50 -13.47 -12.28
CA ASP A 65 -10.29 -13.50 -11.48
C ASP A 65 -10.38 -12.61 -10.22
N VAL A 66 -9.31 -12.67 -9.44
CA VAL A 66 -9.01 -11.78 -8.33
C VAL A 66 -7.65 -11.17 -8.60
N ILE A 67 -7.53 -9.86 -8.39
CA ILE A 67 -6.30 -9.13 -8.66
C ILE A 67 -5.76 -8.56 -7.35
N VAL A 68 -4.47 -8.79 -7.10
CA VAL A 68 -3.77 -8.26 -5.91
C VAL A 68 -3.27 -6.86 -6.20
N TYR A 69 -3.53 -5.95 -5.26
CA TYR A 69 -3.03 -4.59 -5.19
C TYR A 69 -2.22 -4.43 -3.91
N PHE A 70 -1.32 -3.44 -3.87
CA PHE A 70 -0.58 -3.11 -2.65
C PHE A 70 -0.68 -1.63 -2.35
N LEU A 71 -1.01 -1.27 -1.11
CA LEU A 71 -0.92 0.09 -0.61
C LEU A 71 0.37 0.20 0.22
N TYR A 72 1.26 1.11 -0.18
CA TYR A 72 2.52 1.32 0.52
C TYR A 72 2.36 2.41 1.58
N VAL A 73 2.76 2.06 2.81
CA VAL A 73 2.67 2.95 3.98
C VAL A 73 4.08 3.18 4.51
N ARG A 74 4.48 4.45 4.69
CA ARG A 74 5.75 4.79 5.34
C ARG A 74 5.82 4.20 6.74
N ALA A 75 6.86 3.45 7.03
CA ALA A 75 7.00 2.78 8.32
C ALA A 75 7.29 3.78 9.44
N ASP A 76 7.97 4.90 9.18
CA ASP A 76 8.31 5.89 10.21
C ASP A 76 7.13 6.74 10.66
N THR A 77 6.33 7.25 9.72
CA THR A 77 5.21 8.19 9.95
C THR A 77 3.83 7.57 9.83
N GLY A 78 3.70 6.46 9.09
CA GLY A 78 2.42 5.90 8.69
C GLY A 78 1.73 6.62 7.54
N GLU A 79 2.41 7.54 6.86
CA GLU A 79 1.87 8.25 5.69
C GLU A 79 1.67 7.28 4.52
N LEU A 80 0.53 7.40 3.83
CA LEU A 80 0.23 6.59 2.64
C LEU A 80 1.01 7.18 1.45
N LEU A 81 1.66 6.33 0.68
CA LEU A 81 2.54 6.76 -0.40
C LEU A 81 1.83 6.66 -1.76
N TYR A 82 1.49 5.44 -2.15
CA TYR A 82 0.87 5.12 -3.42
C TYR A 82 0.27 3.72 -3.37
N ILE A 83 -0.54 3.40 -4.38
CA ILE A 83 -1.03 2.05 -4.63
C ILE A 83 -0.29 1.46 -5.83
N ILE A 84 0.17 0.21 -5.70
CA ILE A 84 0.62 -0.64 -6.79
C ILE A 84 -0.55 -1.45 -7.31
N THR A 85 -0.79 -1.36 -8.61
CA THR A 85 -1.71 -2.22 -9.35
C THR A 85 -0.88 -3.15 -10.26
N PRO A 86 -1.47 -4.17 -10.89
CA PRO A 86 -0.71 -5.03 -11.80
C PRO A 86 -0.07 -4.33 -12.99
N THR A 87 -0.60 -3.16 -13.38
CA THR A 87 -0.21 -2.48 -14.62
C THR A 87 0.34 -1.08 -14.41
N ASN A 88 0.14 -0.48 -13.24
CA ASN A 88 0.53 0.90 -12.97
C ASN A 88 0.60 1.23 -11.47
N TYR A 89 1.08 2.44 -11.16
CA TYR A 89 0.99 3.06 -9.84
C TYR A 89 -0.17 4.06 -9.80
N ILE A 90 -0.81 4.19 -8.65
CA ILE A 90 -1.85 5.20 -8.39
C ILE A 90 -1.37 6.10 -7.25
N GLU A 91 -1.32 7.41 -7.52
CA GLU A 91 -0.97 8.42 -6.53
C GLU A 91 -2.10 8.55 -5.50
N ILE A 92 -1.73 8.78 -4.24
CA ILE A 92 -2.66 9.08 -3.15
C ILE A 92 -2.55 10.58 -2.86
N GLU A 93 -3.66 11.31 -2.98
CA GLU A 93 -3.76 12.75 -2.67
C GLU A 93 -4.04 13.02 -1.18
#